data_AF-A0A5N6LZS5-F1
#
_entry.id   AF-A0A5N6LZS5-F1
#
_cell.length_a   1.000
_cell.length_b   1.000
_cell.length_c   1.000
_cell.angle_alpha   90.00
_cell.angle_beta   90.00
_cell.angle_gamma   90.00
#
_symmetry.space_group_name_H-M   'P 1'
#
loop_
_entity.id
_entity.type
_entity.pdbx_description
1 polymer ?
#
loop_
_entity_poly.entity_id
_entity_poly.type
_entity_poly.pdbx_seq_one_letter_code
_entity_poly.pdbx_strand_id
1 'polypeptide(L)'
;MLSIRSTLWTQVYITYLLVRGRFGKRGKLSPRLVGPFKIFERIGSVAYRLELPPELSNIHDVFHVSNLKKCLADESLIVPFEEIQIDEKLQFSEEPVEIMDREMKVLKRNRIPIVKVRWNSQHGPEYTWEREDQMKTKYPHLFS
;
A
#
# COMPACT_ATOMS: atom_id res chain seq x y z
N MET A 1 -39.39 -22.10 9.97
CA MET A 1 -39.13 -20.90 10.81
C MET A 1 -37.62 -20.67 10.83
N LEU A 2 -37.05 -20.04 9.80
CA LEU A 2 -35.62 -19.71 9.76
C LEU A 2 -35.45 -18.25 10.17
N SER A 3 -35.08 -18.04 11.43
CA SER A 3 -34.74 -16.72 11.97
C SER A 3 -33.29 -16.41 11.61
N ILE A 4 -33.05 -15.82 10.44
CA ILE A 4 -31.78 -15.18 10.09
C ILE A 4 -31.92 -13.70 10.47
N ARG A 5 -31.64 -13.37 11.73
CA ARG A 5 -31.54 -11.98 12.18
C ARG A 5 -30.14 -11.45 11.89
N SER A 6 -30.06 -10.51 10.94
CA SER A 6 -29.21 -9.31 10.86
C SER A 6 -27.72 -9.45 11.25
N THR A 7 -26.71 -9.13 10.43
CA THR A 7 -26.50 -7.82 9.76
C THR A 7 -25.39 -7.94 8.70
N LEU A 8 -25.77 -7.71 7.45
CA LEU A 8 -25.05 -7.18 6.28
C LEU A 8 -23.52 -6.98 6.38
N TRP A 9 -22.73 -8.00 6.01
CA TRP A 9 -21.34 -7.82 5.57
C TRP A 9 -21.25 -8.25 4.10
N THR A 10 -21.72 -7.43 3.17
CA THR A 10 -21.65 -7.76 1.73
C THR A 10 -20.29 -7.39 1.14
N GLN A 11 -19.60 -6.40 1.69
CA GLN A 11 -18.32 -5.90 1.18
C GLN A 11 -17.36 -5.51 2.32
N VAL A 12 -16.06 -5.69 2.08
CA VAL A 12 -14.97 -5.32 2.99
C VAL A 12 -13.80 -4.73 2.23
N TYR A 13 -13.06 -3.84 2.87
CA TYR A 13 -11.78 -3.35 2.37
C TYR A 13 -10.64 -4.18 2.92
N ILE A 14 -9.67 -4.50 2.07
CA ILE A 14 -8.42 -5.08 2.53
C ILE A 14 -7.53 -3.94 3.04
N THR A 15 -7.05 -4.08 4.27
CA THR A 15 -6.03 -3.22 4.85
C THR A 15 -4.67 -3.72 4.42
N TYR A 16 -3.94 -2.88 3.71
CA TYR A 16 -2.55 -3.15 3.37
C TYR A 16 -1.66 -2.11 4.03
N LEU A 17 -0.44 -2.55 4.32
CA LEU A 17 0.62 -1.67 4.79
C LEU A 17 1.44 -1.29 3.58
N LEU A 18 1.44 -0.02 3.23
CA LEU A 18 2.50 0.55 2.41
C LEU A 18 3.84 0.32 3.13
N VAL A 19 4.57 -0.71 2.72
CA VAL A 19 5.93 -0.95 3.19
C VAL A 19 6.86 -0.12 2.31
N ARG A 20 7.08 1.15 2.66
CA ARG A 20 8.18 1.92 2.07
C ARG A 20 9.48 1.58 2.77
N GLY A 21 10.44 1.06 2.00
CA GLY A 21 11.81 0.82 2.46
C GLY A 21 12.56 2.14 2.61
N ARG A 22 12.39 2.83 3.75
CA ARG A 22 13.20 3.99 4.10
C ARG A 22 14.51 3.57 4.76
N PHE A 23 15.53 4.42 4.63
CA PHE A 23 16.85 4.34 5.24
C PHE A 23 16.94 3.49 6.52
N GLY A 24 17.34 2.21 6.40
CA GLY A 24 17.63 1.31 7.53
C GLY A 24 16.48 1.06 8.51
N LYS A 25 15.26 1.54 8.24
CA LYS A 25 14.07 1.36 9.07
C LYS A 25 12.89 1.09 8.14
N ARG A 26 12.27 -0.10 8.26
CA ARG A 26 10.92 -0.35 7.75
C ARG A 26 9.95 0.58 8.51
N GLY A 27 9.84 1.82 8.03
CA GLY A 27 8.87 2.78 8.54
C GLY A 27 7.50 2.40 7.97
N LYS A 28 6.65 1.85 8.84
CA LYS A 28 5.25 1.53 8.52
C LYS A 28 4.55 2.83 8.09
N LEU A 29 4.16 2.96 6.83
CA LEU A 29 3.28 4.06 6.44
C LEU A 29 1.89 3.85 7.01
N SER A 30 1.07 4.90 6.92
CA SER A 30 -0.35 4.84 7.25
C SER A 30 -1.00 3.65 6.51
N PRO A 31 -1.82 2.84 7.21
CA PRO A 31 -2.58 1.78 6.57
C PRO A 31 -3.48 2.40 5.50
N ARG A 32 -3.45 1.85 4.29
CA ARG A 32 -4.37 2.23 3.22
C ARG A 32 -5.35 1.09 2.96
N LEU A 33 -6.50 1.43 2.39
CA LEU A 33 -7.62 0.52 2.13
C LEU A 33 -7.79 0.36 0.62
N VAL A 34 -7.74 -0.89 0.12
CA VAL A 34 -8.00 -1.19 -1.30
C VAL A 34 -9.41 -1.71 -1.32
N GLY A 35 -10.22 -1.13 -2.21
CA GLY A 35 -11.42 -1.70 -2.81
C GLY A 35 -12.49 -2.29 -1.87
N PRO A 36 -13.78 -2.04 -2.08
CA PRO A 36 -14.78 -2.90 -1.48
C PRO A 36 -14.78 -4.25 -2.22
N PHE A 37 -14.20 -5.28 -1.61
CA PHE A 37 -14.29 -6.66 -2.09
C PHE A 37 -15.49 -7.36 -1.49
N LYS A 38 -16.21 -8.15 -2.31
CA LYS A 38 -17.31 -8.97 -1.81
C LYS A 38 -16.78 -10.14 -1.00
N ILE A 39 -17.45 -10.44 0.10
CA ILE A 39 -17.17 -11.67 0.85
C ILE A 39 -17.84 -12.83 0.10
N PHE A 40 -17.04 -13.77 -0.39
CA PHE A 40 -17.52 -14.99 -1.03
C PHE A 40 -17.98 -16.01 0.02
N GLU A 41 -17.13 -16.31 1.00
CA GLU A 41 -17.46 -17.20 2.12
C GLU A 41 -16.71 -16.84 3.39
N ARG A 42 -17.20 -17.33 4.54
CA ARG A 42 -16.49 -17.25 5.81
C ARG A 42 -15.73 -18.54 6.06
N ILE A 43 -14.42 -18.46 6.23
CA ILE A 43 -13.56 -19.60 6.54
C ILE A 43 -13.26 -19.60 8.04
N GLY A 44 -14.05 -20.38 8.78
CA GLY A 44 -13.94 -20.48 10.23
C GLY A 44 -14.25 -19.18 10.96
N SER A 45 -13.71 -19.02 12.17
CA SER A 45 -14.00 -17.84 12.99
C SER A 45 -13.18 -16.61 12.62
N VAL A 46 -12.00 -16.80 12.01
CA VAL A 46 -10.94 -15.79 11.88
C VAL A 46 -10.53 -15.44 10.45
N ALA A 47 -11.15 -16.04 9.42
CA ALA A 47 -10.84 -15.73 8.04
C ALA A 47 -12.09 -15.62 7.15
N TYR A 48 -11.95 -14.86 6.07
CA TYR A 48 -12.96 -14.73 5.02
C TYR A 48 -12.29 -14.92 3.66
N ARG A 49 -12.98 -15.61 2.75
CA ARG A 49 -12.64 -15.63 1.33
C ARG A 49 -13.34 -14.47 0.64
N LEU A 50 -12.60 -13.73 -0.17
CA LEU A 50 -13.09 -12.59 -0.94
C LEU A 50 -13.19 -12.92 -2.41
N GLU A 51 -14.15 -12.32 -3.09
CA GLU A 51 -14.22 -12.32 -4.55
C GLU A 51 -13.22 -11.28 -5.06
N LEU A 52 -12.03 -11.74 -5.44
CA LEU A 52 -10.96 -10.90 -5.99
C LEU A 52 -11.11 -10.78 -7.52
N PRO A 53 -10.84 -9.59 -8.08
CA PRO A 53 -10.84 -9.40 -9.52
C PRO A 53 -9.61 -10.07 -10.16
N PRO A 54 -9.63 -10.43 -11.46
CA PRO A 54 -8.58 -11.20 -12.13
C PRO A 54 -7.17 -10.61 -12.02
N GLU A 55 -7.08 -9.29 -11.89
CA GLU A 55 -5.84 -8.53 -11.70
C GLU A 55 -5.14 -8.85 -10.37
N LEU A 56 -5.88 -9.41 -9.40
CA LEU A 56 -5.37 -9.90 -8.10
C LEU A 56 -5.33 -11.42 -8.01
N SER A 57 -5.39 -12.13 -9.14
CA SER A 57 -5.34 -13.60 -9.17
C SER A 57 -4.05 -14.20 -8.60
N ASN A 58 -2.99 -13.40 -8.49
CA ASN A 58 -1.73 -13.75 -7.81
C ASN A 58 -1.81 -13.69 -6.27
N ILE A 59 -2.85 -13.06 -5.71
CA ILE A 59 -3.06 -12.94 -4.27
C ILE A 59 -4.01 -14.05 -3.82
N HIS A 60 -3.72 -14.66 -2.67
CA HIS A 60 -4.66 -15.58 -2.04
C HIS A 60 -5.96 -14.87 -1.68
N ASP A 61 -7.08 -15.47 -2.09
CA ASP A 61 -8.43 -14.98 -1.86
C ASP A 61 -8.88 -15.07 -0.40
N VAL A 62 -8.12 -15.74 0.47
CA VAL A 62 -8.41 -15.92 1.90
C VAL A 62 -7.64 -14.93 2.76
N PHE A 63 -8.37 -14.10 3.49
CA PHE A 63 -7.80 -13.07 4.36
C PHE A 63 -8.21 -13.27 5.82
N HIS A 64 -7.26 -13.05 6.73
CA HIS A 64 -7.54 -13.01 8.16
C HIS A 64 -8.33 -11.75 8.52
N VAL A 65 -9.24 -11.84 9.50
CA VAL A 65 -10.12 -10.73 9.92
C VAL A 65 -9.39 -9.46 10.35
N SER A 66 -8.14 -9.55 10.80
CA SER A 66 -7.31 -8.39 11.16
C SER A 66 -6.94 -7.53 9.95
N ASN A 67 -6.92 -8.12 8.76
CA ASN A 67 -6.56 -7.46 7.51
C ASN A 67 -7.80 -6.91 6.80
N LEU A 68 -8.99 -7.09 7.36
CA LEU A 68 -10.25 -6.64 6.77
C LEU A 68 -10.82 -5.47 7.56
N LYS A 69 -11.24 -4.43 6.84
CA LYS A 69 -11.92 -3.26 7.40
C LYS A 69 -13.33 -3.16 6.84
N LYS A 70 -14.25 -2.87 7.73
CA LYS A 70 -15.66 -2.68 7.45
C LYS A 70 -15.86 -1.28 6.85
N CYS A 71 -16.72 -1.17 5.84
CA CYS A 71 -17.06 0.10 5.17
C CYS A 71 -17.70 1.09 6.16
N LEU A 72 -16.87 1.83 6.88
CA LEU A 72 -17.16 3.09 7.57
C LEU A 72 -15.94 4.03 7.45
N ALA A 73 -15.08 3.78 6.45
CA ALA A 73 -13.80 4.43 6.33
C ALA A 73 -13.94 5.81 5.71
N ASP A 74 -13.13 6.74 6.22
CA ASP A 74 -12.84 8.02 5.60
C ASP A 74 -12.40 7.78 4.14
N GLU A 75 -13.13 8.34 3.18
CA GLU A 75 -12.89 8.15 1.73
C GLU A 75 -11.46 8.54 1.34
N SER A 76 -10.79 9.37 2.14
CA SER A 76 -9.38 9.76 1.95
C SER A 76 -8.36 8.62 2.11
N LEU A 77 -8.75 7.50 2.75
CA LEU A 77 -7.87 6.32 2.93
C LEU A 77 -8.08 5.25 1.85
N ILE A 78 -9.10 5.44 1.01
CA ILE A 78 -9.47 4.49 -0.04
C ILE A 78 -8.64 4.82 -1.28
N VAL A 79 -7.76 3.89 -1.66
CA VAL A 79 -7.03 3.99 -2.92
C VAL A 79 -7.76 3.13 -3.95
N PRO A 80 -8.20 3.70 -5.09
CA PRO A 80 -8.66 2.97 -6.26
C PRO A 80 -7.69 1.84 -6.65
N PHE A 81 -8.26 0.73 -7.06
CA PHE A 81 -7.52 -0.50 -7.32
C PHE A 81 -6.69 -0.44 -8.61
N GLU A 82 -7.15 0.34 -9.59
CA GLU A 82 -6.62 0.38 -10.96
C GLU A 82 -5.17 0.88 -11.06
N GLU A 83 -4.63 1.51 -10.01
CA GLU A 83 -3.26 2.06 -10.01
C GLU A 83 -2.29 1.27 -9.12
N ILE A 84 -2.70 0.13 -8.56
CA ILE A 84 -1.92 -0.59 -7.57
C ILE A 84 -1.27 -1.85 -8.14
N GLN A 85 0.02 -1.81 -8.41
CA GLN A 85 0.83 -3.03 -8.58
C GLN A 85 1.10 -3.65 -7.20
N ILE A 86 0.33 -4.67 -6.83
CA ILE A 86 0.52 -5.44 -5.59
C ILE A 86 1.38 -6.65 -5.90
N ASP A 87 2.58 -6.72 -5.30
CA ASP A 87 3.40 -7.94 -5.36
C ASP A 87 2.79 -9.06 -4.49
N GLU A 88 3.22 -10.31 -4.68
CA GLU A 88 2.77 -11.47 -3.88
C GLU A 88 2.95 -11.29 -2.35
N LYS A 89 3.76 -10.32 -1.91
CA LYS A 89 4.02 -9.98 -0.51
C LYS A 89 3.18 -8.80 -0.02
N LEU A 90 2.16 -8.39 -0.79
CA LEU A 90 1.28 -7.26 -0.48
C LEU A 90 2.06 -5.93 -0.32
N GLN A 91 3.17 -5.78 -1.04
CA GLN A 91 3.95 -4.55 -1.07
C GLN A 91 3.52 -3.66 -2.22
N PHE A 92 3.38 -2.37 -1.92
CA PHE A 92 2.99 -1.34 -2.85
C PHE A 92 4.24 -0.65 -3.42
N SER A 93 4.40 -0.64 -4.74
CA SER A 93 5.42 0.15 -5.43
C SER A 93 4.78 1.38 -6.08
N GLU A 94 4.92 2.54 -5.45
CA GLU A 94 4.60 3.82 -6.10
C GLU A 94 5.73 4.18 -7.08
N GLU A 95 5.39 4.64 -8.28
CA GLU A 95 6.39 5.07 -9.26
C GLU A 95 6.91 6.48 -8.91
N PRO A 96 8.24 6.65 -8.80
CA PRO A 96 8.83 7.97 -8.62
C PRO A 96 8.76 8.75 -9.94
N VAL A 97 8.22 9.97 -9.88
CA VAL A 97 8.00 10.84 -11.05
C VAL A 97 9.27 11.61 -11.38
N GLU A 98 9.81 12.29 -10.39
CA GLU A 98 10.92 13.21 -10.58
C GLU A 98 11.71 13.42 -9.28
N ILE A 99 12.97 13.82 -9.44
CA ILE A 99 13.79 14.30 -8.35
C ILE A 99 13.62 15.81 -8.26
N MET A 100 12.97 16.26 -7.20
CA MET A 100 12.70 17.68 -6.96
C MET A 100 13.91 18.42 -6.38
N ASP A 101 14.71 17.75 -5.57
CA ASP A 101 15.80 18.39 -4.83
C ASP A 101 16.89 17.39 -4.42
N ARG A 102 18.08 17.89 -4.11
CA ARG A 102 19.23 17.11 -3.64
C ARG A 102 19.87 17.80 -2.45
N GLU A 103 19.96 17.08 -1.33
CA GLU A 103 20.58 17.56 -0.11
C GLU A 103 21.67 16.60 0.37
N MET A 104 22.63 17.13 1.12
CA MET A 104 23.64 16.31 1.78
C MET A 104 23.33 16.21 3.27
N LYS A 105 22.86 15.06 3.72
CA LYS A 105 22.61 14.80 5.13
C LYS A 105 23.94 14.55 5.84
N VAL A 106 24.36 15.51 6.64
CA VAL A 106 25.56 15.40 7.48
C VAL A 106 25.20 14.69 8.79
N LEU A 107 25.79 13.53 9.00
CA LEU A 107 25.79 12.82 10.28
C LEU A 107 27.16 12.99 10.93
N LYS A 108 27.29 12.63 12.22
CA LYS A 108 28.51 12.80 13.03
C LYS A 108 29.81 12.31 12.37
N ARG A 109 29.74 11.29 11.50
CA ARG A 109 30.90 10.72 10.79
C ARG A 109 30.74 10.56 9.29
N ASN A 110 29.53 10.73 8.76
CA ASN A 110 29.23 10.44 7.35
C ASN A 110 28.45 11.59 6.71
N ARG A 111 28.71 11.79 5.43
CA ARG A 111 27.91 12.64 4.55
C ARG A 111 27.13 11.73 3.61
N ILE A 112 25.81 11.83 3.63
CA ILE A 112 24.93 10.96 2.86
C ILE A 112 24.13 11.82 1.89
N PRO A 113 24.36 11.71 0.58
CA PRO A 113 23.51 12.34 -0.41
C PRO A 113 22.09 11.76 -0.34
N ILE A 114 21.11 12.65 -0.20
CA ILE A 114 19.69 12.33 -0.22
C ILE A 114 19.01 13.16 -1.30
N VAL A 115 17.97 12.59 -1.90
CA VAL A 115 17.18 13.23 -2.95
C VAL A 115 15.74 13.32 -2.53
N LYS A 116 15.10 14.46 -2.81
CA LYS A 116 13.66 14.64 -2.63
C LYS A 116 12.96 14.09 -3.86
N VAL A 117 12.23 13.01 -3.67
CA VAL A 117 11.51 12.30 -4.72
C VAL A 117 10.05 12.70 -4.65
N ARG A 118 9.49 13.10 -5.80
CA ARG A 118 8.05 13.24 -5.99
C ARG A 118 7.49 11.91 -6.47
N TRP A 119 6.45 11.43 -5.81
CA TRP A 119 5.76 10.19 -6.15
C TRP A 119 4.44 10.48 -6.84
N ASN A 120 4.06 9.63 -7.79
CA ASN A 120 2.73 9.69 -8.41
C ASN A 120 1.74 9.01 -7.46
N SER A 121 1.03 9.77 -6.63
CA SER A 121 -0.04 9.25 -5.78
C SER A 121 -1.36 9.90 -6.20
N GLN A 122 -2.43 9.09 -6.34
CA GLN A 122 -3.78 9.59 -6.66
C GLN A 122 -4.30 10.62 -5.65
N HIS A 123 -3.78 10.60 -4.42
CA HIS A 123 -4.18 11.53 -3.35
C HIS A 123 -3.36 12.82 -3.33
N GLY A 124 -2.59 13.08 -4.39
CA GLY A 124 -1.76 14.27 -4.53
C GLY A 124 -0.26 13.94 -4.50
N PRO A 125 0.59 14.91 -4.87
CA PRO A 125 2.03 14.70 -4.92
C PRO A 125 2.56 14.42 -3.51
N GLU A 126 3.03 13.20 -3.29
CA GLU A 126 3.79 12.87 -2.08
C GLU A 126 5.26 13.15 -2.30
N TYR A 127 5.92 13.68 -1.25
CA TYR A 127 7.34 14.00 -1.28
C TYR A 127 8.06 13.22 -0.19
N THR A 128 9.11 12.48 -0.55
CA THR A 128 9.98 11.83 0.43
C THR A 128 11.45 12.10 0.15
N TRP A 129 12.26 12.05 1.20
CA TRP A 129 13.72 12.10 1.11
C TRP A 129 14.28 10.68 1.11
N GLU A 130 14.84 10.25 -0.01
CA GLU A 130 15.45 8.92 -0.17
C GLU A 130 16.95 9.03 -0.41
N ARG A 131 17.71 7.94 -0.23
CA ARG A 131 19.15 7.97 -0.54
C ARG A 131 19.38 8.03 -2.04
N GLU A 132 20.34 8.85 -2.44
CA GLU A 132 20.71 8.98 -3.84
C GLU A 132 21.22 7.67 -4.45
N ASP A 133 22.03 6.91 -3.71
CA ASP A 133 22.60 5.64 -4.19
C ASP A 133 21.53 4.58 -4.48
N GLN A 134 20.58 4.40 -3.56
CA GLN A 134 19.46 3.47 -3.74
C GLN A 134 18.55 3.88 -4.90
N MET A 135 18.27 5.18 -5.03
CA MET A 135 17.46 5.71 -6.11
C MET A 135 18.16 5.54 -7.46
N LYS A 136 19.48 5.75 -7.54
CA LYS A 136 20.26 5.49 -8.77
C LYS A 136 20.25 4.01 -9.16
N THR A 137 20.31 3.09 -8.21
CA THR A 137 20.24 1.65 -8.51
C THR A 137 18.85 1.22 -8.99
N LYS A 138 17.77 1.71 -8.34
CA LYS A 138 16.40 1.29 -8.66
C LYS A 138 15.79 2.04 -9.85
N TYR A 139 16.09 3.33 -9.98
CA TYR A 139 15.48 4.24 -10.94
C TYR A 139 16.56 5.10 -11.61
N PRO A 140 17.50 4.49 -12.35
CA PRO A 140 18.61 5.22 -12.97
C PRO A 140 18.12 6.30 -13.96
N HIS A 141 16.96 6.11 -14.57
CA HIS A 141 16.36 7.05 -15.53
C HIS A 141 16.00 8.41 -14.91
N LEU A 142 15.80 8.51 -13.60
CA LEU A 142 15.51 9.78 -12.92
C LEU A 142 16.73 10.67 -12.69
N PHE A 143 17.92 10.14 -12.95
CA PHE A 143 19.20 10.84 -12.72
C PHE A 143 19.89 11.27 -14.02
N SER A 144 19.21 11.10 -15.16
CA SER A 144 19.73 11.51 -16.47
C SER A 144 19.62 13.02 -16.72
#